data_AF-A0A4Y9TAY2-F1
#
_entry.id   AF-A0A4Y9TAY2-F1
#
_cell.length_a   1.000
_cell.length_b   1.000
_cell.length_c   1.000
_cell.angle_alpha   90.00
_cell.angle_beta   90.00
_cell.angle_gamma   90.00
#
_symmetry.space_group_name_H-M   'P 1'
#
loop_
_entity.id
_entity.type
_entity.pdbx_description
1 polymer ?
#
loop_
_entity_poly.entity_id
_entity_poly.type
_entity_poly.pdbx_seq_one_letter_code
_entity_poly.pdbx_strand_id
1 'polypeptide(L)'
;MKLLATATALCLGLACTTALANDNPTKEDAIAMTERGAAFIKSKGKDEMMKKINAKDPDFCQGELYVDMRDIKTGIVLAHPYNASIIGKDLTDVPDANGKKYRREIIELAAAKGKGWVDYQYKNPKSGKIEPKTTYILRVDDVVLEAGIYKK
;
A
#
# COMPACT_ATOMS: atom_id res chain seq x y z
N MET A 1 44.66 32.75 -26.54
CA MET A 1 43.62 32.34 -27.51
C MET A 1 43.03 31.02 -27.04
N LYS A 2 41.71 31.02 -26.77
CA LYS A 2 40.68 29.95 -26.74
C LYS A 2 41.15 28.50 -26.40
N LEU A 3 40.78 27.97 -25.22
CA LEU A 3 39.53 27.23 -24.92
C LEU A 3 39.35 25.94 -25.74
N LEU A 4 39.30 24.78 -25.07
CA LEU A 4 38.13 23.88 -25.04
C LEU A 4 38.48 22.55 -24.32
N ALA A 5 38.04 22.44 -23.06
CA ALA A 5 37.88 21.16 -22.38
C ALA A 5 36.45 20.69 -22.62
N THR A 6 36.28 19.59 -23.35
CA THR A 6 34.99 18.92 -23.53
C THR A 6 34.69 18.07 -22.30
N ALA A 7 33.77 18.55 -21.47
CA ALA A 7 33.14 17.77 -20.41
C ALA A 7 31.95 17.01 -21.01
N THR A 8 32.05 15.68 -21.11
CA THR A 8 30.92 14.82 -21.46
C THR A 8 30.06 14.62 -20.20
N ALA A 9 28.96 15.38 -20.10
CA ALA A 9 27.95 15.16 -19.08
C ALA A 9 27.17 13.87 -19.41
N LEU A 10 27.39 12.83 -18.60
CA LEU A 10 26.60 11.60 -18.63
C LEU A 10 25.24 11.88 -17.99
N CYS A 11 24.24 12.22 -18.80
CA CYS A 11 22.85 12.28 -18.36
C CYS A 11 22.35 10.86 -18.08
N LEU A 12 22.38 10.45 -16.81
CA LEU A 12 21.65 9.27 -16.33
C LEU A 12 20.16 9.61 -16.33
N GLY A 13 19.47 9.26 -17.41
CA GLY A 13 18.02 9.38 -17.49
C GLY A 13 17.36 8.44 -16.48
N LEU A 14 16.75 9.01 -15.43
CA LEU A 14 15.72 8.30 -14.68
C LEU A 14 14.53 8.10 -15.62
N ALA A 15 14.40 6.89 -16.16
CA ALA A 15 13.18 6.46 -16.80
C ALA A 15 12.10 6.34 -15.71
N CYS A 16 11.30 7.40 -15.54
CA CYS A 16 10.01 7.28 -14.87
C CYS A 16 9.12 6.41 -15.75
N THR A 17 9.13 5.11 -15.51
CA THR A 17 8.12 4.21 -16.07
C THR A 17 6.79 4.58 -15.43
N THR A 18 5.94 5.27 -16.17
CA THR A 18 4.53 5.43 -15.81
C THR A 18 3.91 4.04 -15.73
N ALA A 19 3.63 3.57 -14.52
CA ALA A 19 2.96 2.30 -14.30
C ALA A 19 1.54 2.41 -14.87
N LEU A 20 1.29 1.77 -16.02
CA LEU A 20 -0.06 1.55 -16.51
C LEU A 20 -0.79 0.67 -15.48
N ALA A 21 -2.06 1.00 -15.21
CA ALA A 21 -2.89 0.17 -14.34
C ALA A 21 -2.90 -1.28 -14.87
N ASN A 22 -2.35 -2.22 -14.09
CA ASN A 22 -2.41 -3.63 -14.42
C ASN A 22 -3.85 -4.12 -14.18
N ASP A 23 -4.53 -4.57 -15.23
CA ASP A 23 -5.90 -5.10 -15.13
C ASP A 23 -5.99 -6.40 -14.30
N ASN A 24 -4.85 -7.04 -14.03
CA ASN A 24 -4.71 -8.26 -13.24
C ASN A 24 -3.46 -8.16 -12.33
N PRO A 25 -3.53 -7.41 -11.22
CA PRO A 25 -2.39 -7.30 -10.32
C PRO A 25 -2.01 -8.66 -9.71
N THR A 26 -0.72 -8.90 -9.57
CA THR A 26 -0.15 -10.13 -9.02
C THR A 26 0.24 -9.99 -7.54
N LYS A 27 0.65 -11.09 -6.91
CA LYS A 27 1.18 -11.05 -5.55
C LYS A 27 2.48 -10.25 -5.49
N GLU A 28 3.29 -10.37 -6.53
CA GLU A 28 4.55 -9.65 -6.71
C GLU A 28 4.30 -8.14 -6.83
N ASP A 29 3.23 -7.73 -7.53
CA ASP A 29 2.85 -6.31 -7.64
C ASP A 29 2.47 -5.72 -6.27
N ALA A 30 1.75 -6.49 -5.44
CA ALA A 30 1.39 -6.09 -4.07
C ALA A 30 2.62 -5.94 -3.16
N ILE A 31 3.55 -6.91 -3.22
CA ILE A 31 4.83 -6.81 -2.49
C ILE A 31 5.57 -5.55 -2.94
N ALA A 32 5.78 -5.39 -4.25
CA ALA A 32 6.51 -4.26 -4.82
C ALA A 32 5.87 -2.91 -4.43
N MET A 33 4.54 -2.81 -4.41
CA MET A 33 3.84 -1.59 -4.00
C MET A 33 4.04 -1.28 -2.51
N THR A 34 3.97 -2.28 -1.62
CA THR A 34 4.27 -2.07 -0.19
C THR A 34 5.73 -1.68 0.06
N GLU A 35 6.68 -2.30 -0.66
CA GLU A 35 8.11 -1.98 -0.54
C GLU A 35 8.42 -0.57 -1.04
N ARG A 36 7.80 -0.13 -2.14
CA ARG A 36 7.83 1.29 -2.56
C ARG A 36 7.28 2.20 -1.47
N GLY A 37 6.15 1.86 -0.86
CA GLY A 37 5.58 2.63 0.23
C GLY A 37 6.51 2.71 1.44
N ALA A 38 7.18 1.61 1.78
CA ALA A 38 8.14 1.57 2.88
C ALA A 38 9.37 2.44 2.60
N ALA A 39 9.90 2.39 1.37
CA ALA A 39 10.98 3.29 0.95
C ALA A 39 10.53 4.76 0.98
N PHE A 40 9.30 5.04 0.58
CA PHE A 40 8.74 6.39 0.61
C PHE A 40 8.59 6.91 2.05
N ILE A 41 8.06 6.11 2.98
CA ILE A 41 7.99 6.47 4.41
C ILE A 41 9.38 6.78 4.96
N LYS A 42 10.39 5.95 4.66
CA LYS A 42 11.77 6.19 5.12
C LYS A 42 12.36 7.50 4.58
N SER A 43 11.96 7.92 3.37
CA SER A 43 12.48 9.12 2.72
C SER A 43 11.72 10.39 3.07
N LYS A 44 10.39 10.31 3.22
CA LYS A 44 9.47 11.47 3.29
C LYS A 44 8.60 11.49 4.54
N GLY A 45 8.58 10.42 5.32
CA GLY A 45 7.75 10.27 6.51
C GLY A 45 6.35 9.74 6.21
N LYS A 46 5.68 9.24 7.26
CA LYS A 46 4.34 8.66 7.17
C LYS A 46 3.25 9.68 6.82
N ASP A 47 3.42 10.95 7.19
CA ASP A 47 2.43 11.99 6.90
C ASP A 47 2.31 12.27 5.40
N GLU A 48 3.43 12.32 4.68
CA GLU A 48 3.42 12.43 3.21
C GLU A 48 2.85 11.16 2.55
N MET A 49 3.09 9.99 3.15
CA MET A 49 2.49 8.74 2.65
C MET A 49 0.96 8.76 2.79
N MET A 50 0.43 9.21 3.93
CA MET A 50 -1.01 9.37 4.13
C MET A 50 -1.63 10.29 3.08
N LYS A 51 -0.98 11.43 2.77
CA LYS A 51 -1.44 12.36 1.72
C LYS A 51 -1.51 11.67 0.36
N LYS A 52 -0.46 10.96 -0.06
CA LYS A 52 -0.44 10.24 -1.34
C LYS A 52 -1.50 9.14 -1.43
N ILE A 53 -1.64 8.32 -0.39
CA ILE A 53 -2.67 7.28 -0.33
C ILE A 53 -4.07 7.91 -0.48
N ASN A 54 -4.38 8.92 0.33
CA ASN A 54 -5.70 9.55 0.33
C ASN A 54 -6.00 10.33 -0.96
N ALA A 55 -4.96 10.84 -1.63
CA ALA A 55 -5.06 11.48 -2.94
C ALA A 55 -5.18 10.48 -4.12
N LYS A 56 -5.18 9.16 -3.85
CA LYS A 56 -5.15 8.10 -4.87
C LYS A 56 -3.99 8.26 -5.85
N ASP A 57 -2.82 8.61 -5.32
CA ASP A 57 -1.60 8.76 -6.11
C ASP A 57 -1.31 7.47 -6.90
N PRO A 58 -1.03 7.54 -8.22
CA PRO A 58 -0.89 6.37 -9.09
C PRO A 58 0.30 5.46 -8.71
N ASP A 59 1.26 5.94 -7.91
CA ASP A 59 2.34 5.10 -7.38
C ASP A 59 1.83 4.07 -6.36
N PHE A 60 0.71 4.38 -5.70
CA PHE A 60 0.13 3.66 -4.55
C PHE A 60 -1.34 3.28 -4.72
N CYS A 61 -1.95 3.59 -5.86
CA CYS A 61 -3.34 3.27 -6.17
C CYS A 61 -3.52 3.05 -7.68
N GLN A 62 -3.64 1.79 -8.10
CA GLN A 62 -3.73 1.33 -9.49
C GLN A 62 -4.94 0.39 -9.63
N GLY A 63 -6.14 0.97 -9.70
CA GLY A 63 -7.39 0.21 -9.79
C GLY A 63 -7.61 -0.66 -8.56
N GLU A 64 -7.58 -1.98 -8.72
CA GLU A 64 -7.77 -2.96 -7.64
C GLU A 64 -6.56 -3.13 -6.72
N LEU A 65 -5.37 -2.75 -7.20
CA LEU A 65 -4.13 -2.77 -6.43
C LEU A 65 -3.90 -1.41 -5.78
N TYR A 66 -3.91 -1.35 -4.46
CA TYR A 66 -3.73 -0.11 -3.72
C TYR A 66 -3.13 -0.36 -2.34
N VAL A 67 -2.47 0.66 -1.81
CA VAL A 67 -1.99 0.69 -0.42
C VAL A 67 -3.04 1.32 0.49
N ASP A 68 -3.28 0.70 1.63
CA ASP A 68 -3.82 1.37 2.82
C ASP A 68 -2.80 1.33 3.97
N MET A 69 -3.04 2.13 5.00
CA MET A 69 -2.11 2.24 6.13
C MET A 69 -2.84 2.30 7.47
N ARG A 70 -2.27 1.61 8.46
CA ARG A 70 -2.78 1.51 9.83
C ARG A 70 -1.68 1.75 10.86
N ASP A 71 -2.06 2.30 12.00
CA ASP A 71 -1.19 2.40 13.17
C ASP A 71 -1.08 1.03 13.86
N ILE A 72 0.14 0.55 14.12
CA ILE A 72 0.34 -0.81 14.65
C ILE A 72 -0.04 -0.94 16.13
N LYS A 73 0.00 0.15 16.90
CA LYS A 73 -0.26 0.11 18.34
C LYS A 73 -1.76 0.12 18.64
N THR A 74 -2.50 0.93 17.90
CA THR A 74 -3.93 1.19 18.12
C THR A 74 -4.81 0.42 17.17
N GLY A 75 -4.29 -0.03 16.03
CA GLY A 75 -5.10 -0.62 14.96
C GLY A 75 -5.95 0.40 14.19
N ILE A 76 -5.80 1.70 14.45
CA ILE A 76 -6.56 2.76 13.78
C ILE A 76 -6.13 2.88 12.31
N VAL A 77 -7.12 2.96 11.41
CA VAL A 77 -6.88 3.25 9.99
C VAL A 77 -6.36 4.68 9.84
N LEU A 78 -5.17 4.85 9.27
CA LEU A 78 -4.53 6.15 9.06
C LEU A 78 -4.81 6.72 7.67
N ALA A 79 -4.86 5.87 6.64
CA ALA A 79 -5.16 6.27 5.27
C ALA A 79 -5.82 5.13 4.50
N HIS A 80 -6.75 5.47 3.60
CA HIS A 80 -7.39 4.49 2.73
C HIS A 80 -7.93 5.17 1.45
N PRO A 81 -7.51 4.74 0.24
CA PRO A 81 -7.77 5.47 -1.00
C PRO A 81 -9.25 5.43 -1.42
N TYR A 82 -9.96 4.34 -1.13
CA TYR A 82 -11.36 4.15 -1.54
C TYR A 82 -12.42 4.35 -0.46
N ASN A 83 -12.06 4.35 0.83
CA ASN A 83 -13.02 4.33 1.93
C ASN A 83 -12.58 5.33 3.00
N ALA A 84 -12.79 6.61 2.73
CA ALA A 84 -12.48 7.67 3.69
C ALA A 84 -13.27 7.55 5.01
N SER A 85 -14.44 6.88 4.98
CA SER A 85 -15.33 6.76 6.14
C SER A 85 -14.75 5.92 7.29
N ILE A 86 -13.70 5.14 7.04
CA ILE A 86 -13.04 4.31 8.05
C ILE A 86 -11.75 4.93 8.62
N ILE A 87 -11.26 6.02 8.03
CA ILE A 87 -10.07 6.74 8.53
C ILE A 87 -10.37 7.27 9.94
N GLY A 88 -9.41 7.08 10.87
CA GLY A 88 -9.53 7.49 12.27
C GLY A 88 -10.34 6.52 13.15
N LYS A 89 -10.80 5.38 12.60
CA LYS A 89 -11.54 4.37 13.37
C LYS A 89 -10.67 3.17 13.71
N ASP A 90 -10.83 2.69 14.93
CA ASP A 90 -10.42 1.33 15.31
C ASP A 90 -11.50 0.35 14.85
N LEU A 91 -11.11 -0.56 13.96
CA LEU A 91 -11.96 -1.61 13.40
C LEU A 91 -11.36 -3.00 13.66
N THR A 92 -10.42 -3.11 14.60
CA THR A 92 -9.60 -4.31 14.83
C THR A 92 -10.46 -5.57 15.04
N ASP A 93 -11.56 -5.42 15.78
CA ASP A 93 -12.49 -6.51 16.09
C ASP A 93 -13.72 -6.60 15.19
N VAL A 94 -13.84 -5.72 14.19
CA VAL A 94 -14.95 -5.77 13.23
C VAL A 94 -14.68 -6.89 12.21
N PRO A 95 -15.54 -7.91 12.12
CA PRO A 95 -15.34 -9.01 11.20
C PRO A 95 -15.58 -8.61 9.75
N ASP A 96 -15.00 -9.38 8.82
CA ASP A 96 -15.41 -9.37 7.43
C ASP A 96 -16.77 -10.08 7.21
N ALA A 97 -17.20 -10.20 5.95
CA ALA A 97 -18.46 -10.83 5.59
C ALA A 97 -18.57 -12.32 5.97
N ASN A 98 -17.43 -12.98 6.25
CA ASN A 98 -17.37 -14.38 6.67
C ASN A 98 -17.17 -14.53 8.19
N GLY A 99 -17.22 -13.44 8.96
CA GLY A 99 -17.00 -13.47 10.41
C GLY A 99 -15.54 -13.39 10.84
N LYS A 100 -14.58 -13.26 9.89
CA LYS A 100 -13.14 -13.24 10.21
C LYS A 100 -12.71 -11.85 10.68
N LYS A 101 -12.09 -11.76 11.86
CA LYS A 101 -11.45 -10.54 12.39
C LYS A 101 -10.07 -10.32 11.76
N TYR A 102 -10.03 -10.09 10.46
CA TYR A 102 -8.78 -10.07 9.70
C TYR A 102 -7.83 -8.92 10.09
N ARG A 103 -8.35 -7.78 10.56
CA ARG A 103 -7.52 -6.65 11.01
C ARG A 103 -6.72 -6.98 12.27
N ARG A 104 -7.30 -7.77 13.18
CA ARG A 104 -6.59 -8.34 14.33
C ARG A 104 -5.44 -9.23 13.88
N GLU A 105 -5.68 -10.13 12.93
CA GLU A 105 -4.64 -10.99 12.34
C GLU A 105 -3.53 -10.17 11.67
N ILE A 106 -3.86 -9.09 10.96
CA ILE A 106 -2.87 -8.16 10.37
C ILE A 106 -1.97 -7.56 11.44
N ILE A 107 -2.55 -7.01 12.52
CA ILE A 107 -1.79 -6.36 13.60
C ILE A 107 -0.89 -7.39 14.30
N GLU A 108 -1.43 -8.57 14.62
CA GLU A 108 -0.68 -9.65 15.27
C GLU A 108 0.47 -10.15 14.38
N LEU A 109 0.22 -10.33 13.08
CA LEU A 109 1.25 -10.73 12.12
C LEU A 109 2.34 -9.65 11.94
N ALA A 110 1.93 -8.38 11.85
CA ALA A 110 2.86 -7.25 11.76
C ALA A 110 3.72 -7.14 13.03
N ALA A 111 3.13 -7.34 14.21
CA ALA A 111 3.85 -7.30 15.48
C ALA A 111 4.85 -8.46 15.61
N ALA A 112 4.44 -9.67 15.23
CA ALA A 112 5.25 -10.88 15.40
C ALA A 112 6.34 -11.06 14.33
N LYS A 113 6.03 -10.77 13.07
CA LYS A 113 6.90 -11.08 11.91
C LYS A 113 7.28 -9.87 11.07
N GLY A 114 6.59 -8.74 11.24
CA GLY A 114 6.79 -7.53 10.45
C GLY A 114 6.25 -7.60 9.02
N LYS A 115 5.98 -8.79 8.48
CA LYS A 115 5.42 -8.97 7.13
C LYS A 115 4.72 -10.31 6.94
N GLY A 116 3.87 -10.39 5.92
CA GLY A 116 3.24 -11.64 5.50
C GLY A 116 1.92 -11.43 4.76
N TRP A 117 1.17 -12.50 4.55
CA TRP A 117 -0.09 -12.48 3.81
C TRP A 117 -1.28 -12.76 4.73
N VAL A 118 -2.36 -12.01 4.55
CA VAL A 118 -3.64 -12.22 5.24
C VAL A 118 -4.77 -12.29 4.22
N ASP A 119 -5.59 -13.34 4.33
CA ASP A 119 -6.76 -13.57 3.49
C ASP A 119 -8.05 -13.12 4.19
N TYR A 120 -8.96 -12.44 3.48
CA TYR A 120 -10.24 -11.96 4.01
C TYR A 120 -11.22 -11.59 2.89
N GLN A 121 -12.46 -11.24 3.25
CA GLN A 121 -13.47 -10.69 2.33
C GLN A 121 -13.47 -9.16 2.36
N TYR A 122 -13.46 -8.52 1.19
CA TYR A 122 -13.53 -7.05 1.13
C TYR A 122 -14.26 -6.55 -0.12
N LYS A 123 -14.77 -5.32 -0.04
CA LYS A 123 -15.39 -4.67 -1.19
C LYS A 123 -14.33 -4.39 -2.25
N ASN A 124 -14.48 -4.94 -3.45
CA ASN A 124 -13.64 -4.60 -4.60
C ASN A 124 -14.03 -3.22 -5.15
N PRO A 125 -13.10 -2.25 -5.26
CA PRO A 125 -13.40 -0.91 -5.76
C PRO A 125 -13.81 -0.89 -7.24
N LYS A 126 -13.40 -1.88 -8.04
CA LYS A 126 -13.73 -2.00 -9.47
C LYS A 126 -15.12 -2.62 -9.67
N SER A 127 -15.43 -3.73 -8.99
CA SER A 127 -16.71 -4.43 -9.16
C SER A 127 -17.83 -3.96 -8.23
N GLY A 128 -17.47 -3.32 -7.10
CA GLY A 128 -18.39 -2.92 -6.04
C GLY A 128 -18.90 -4.08 -5.16
N LYS A 129 -18.49 -5.33 -5.42
CA LYS A 129 -18.93 -6.52 -4.70
C LYS A 129 -17.98 -6.88 -3.56
N ILE A 130 -18.48 -7.66 -2.60
CA ILE A 130 -17.62 -8.31 -1.60
C ILE A 130 -16.99 -9.53 -2.26
N GLU A 131 -15.66 -9.59 -2.25
CA GLU A 131 -14.86 -10.61 -2.93
C GLU A 131 -13.69 -11.06 -2.05
N PRO A 132 -13.20 -12.30 -2.23
CA PRO A 132 -12.01 -12.76 -1.51
C PRO A 132 -10.79 -11.94 -1.92
N LYS A 133 -10.05 -11.44 -0.93
CA LYS A 133 -8.83 -10.66 -1.10
C LYS A 133 -7.69 -11.33 -0.32
N THR A 134 -6.49 -11.28 -0.89
CA THR A 134 -5.25 -11.60 -0.16
C THR A 134 -4.38 -10.35 -0.12
N THR A 135 -3.92 -9.97 1.07
CA THR A 135 -3.18 -8.71 1.27
C THR A 135 -1.83 -9.00 1.89
N TYR A 136 -0.80 -8.47 1.26
CA TYR A 136 0.53 -8.41 1.82
C TYR A 136 0.62 -7.23 2.78
N ILE A 137 1.15 -7.51 3.97
CA ILE A 137 1.41 -6.50 4.99
C ILE A 137 2.90 -6.31 5.14
N LEU A 138 3.30 -5.07 5.33
CA LEU A 138 4.68 -4.68 5.61
C LEU A 138 4.70 -3.60 6.69
N ARG A 139 5.26 -3.95 7.84
CA ARG A 139 5.48 -3.03 8.95
C ARG A 139 6.66 -2.11 8.64
N VAL A 140 6.47 -0.82 8.91
CA VAL A 140 7.51 0.21 8.88
C VAL A 140 7.36 1.03 10.15
N ASP A 141 8.32 0.88 11.07
CA ASP A 141 8.31 1.54 12.38
C ASP A 141 7.00 1.29 13.17
N ASP A 142 6.16 2.33 13.28
CA ASP A 142 4.88 2.36 14.00
C ASP A 142 3.63 2.20 13.11
N VAL A 143 3.82 1.95 11.81
CA VAL A 143 2.72 1.73 10.87
C VAL A 143 2.83 0.40 10.14
N VAL A 144 1.69 -0.04 9.62
CA VAL A 144 1.57 -1.21 8.73
C VAL A 144 1.03 -0.72 7.40
N LEU A 145 1.77 -0.98 6.32
CA LEU A 145 1.29 -0.83 4.95
C LEU A 145 0.61 -2.13 4.51
N GLU A 146 -0.55 -2.01 3.88
CA GLU A 146 -1.34 -3.14 3.42
C GLU A 146 -1.63 -2.97 1.92
N ALA A 147 -1.17 -3.88 1.06
CA ALA A 147 -1.55 -3.91 -0.36
C ALA A 147 -1.85 -5.33 -0.81
N GLY A 148 -2.87 -5.51 -1.65
CA GLY A 148 -3.38 -6.84 -1.95
C GLY A 148 -4.07 -6.96 -3.29
N ILE A 149 -4.46 -8.19 -3.60
CA ILE A 149 -5.15 -8.56 -4.84
C ILE A 149 -6.44 -9.31 -4.51
N TYR A 150 -7.44 -9.11 -5.37
CA TYR A 150 -8.69 -9.88 -5.31
C TYR A 150 -8.49 -11.21 -6.03
N LYS A 151 -8.96 -12.30 -5.42
CA LYS A 151 -8.88 -13.64 -5.98
C LYS A 151 -10.03 -13.79 -6.99
N LYS A 152 -9.69 -14.14 -8.23
CA LYS A 152 -10.64 -14.39 -9.32
C LYS A 152 -11.03 -15.86 -9.38
#